data_AF-A0A7U6KS32-F1
#
_entry.id   AF-A0A7U6KS32-F1
#
_cell.length_a   1.000
_cell.length_b   1.000
_cell.length_c   1.000
_cell.angle_alpha   90.00
_cell.angle_beta   90.00
_cell.angle_gamma   90.00
#
_symmetry.space_group_name_H-M   'P 1'
#
loop_
_entity.id
_entity.type
_entity.pdbx_description
1 polymer ?
#
loop_
_entity_poly.entity_id
_entity_poly.type
_entity_poly.pdbx_seq_one_letter_code
_entity_poly.pdbx_strand_id
1 'polypeptide(L)'
;MVEQNLREVPRGIIEATESMGARPFTIIKVLLNEARSGLVLSVTILCISLLSYSAAAGMIGGGGLGDLAIRYGYYRYQTEVMIFIVLVLSVMVISIQASGNWLANRLDKR
;
A
#
# COMPACT_ATOMS: atom_id res chain seq x y z
N MET A 1 -7.82 7.76 -1.44
CA MET A 1 -6.40 7.58 -1.11
C MET A 1 -5.58 8.80 -1.52
N VAL A 2 -5.45 9.16 -2.81
CA VAL A 2 -4.64 10.34 -3.23
C VAL A 2 -5.08 11.66 -2.57
N GLU A 3 -6.37 11.98 -2.60
CA GLU A 3 -6.93 13.19 -1.95
C GLU A 3 -6.66 13.23 -0.44
N GLN A 4 -6.70 12.08 0.24
CA GLN A 4 -6.44 12.00 1.67
C GLN A 4 -4.98 12.33 2.00
N ASN A 5 -4.02 11.84 1.20
CA ASN A 5 -2.61 12.16 1.39
C ASN A 5 -2.31 13.64 1.17
N LEU A 6 -2.96 14.26 0.17
CA LEU A 6 -2.87 15.71 -0.06
C LEU A 6 -3.45 16.51 1.11
N ARG A 7 -4.49 15.98 1.76
CA ARG A 7 -5.15 16.60 2.91
C ARG A 7 -4.42 16.38 4.24
N GLU A 8 -3.58 15.36 4.33
CA GLU A 8 -2.66 15.11 5.45
C GLU A 8 -1.45 16.05 5.45
N VAL A 9 -1.18 16.76 4.34
CA VAL A 9 -0.19 17.84 4.31
C VAL A 9 -0.66 19.00 5.19
N PRO A 10 0.13 19.46 6.18
CA PRO A 10 -0.24 20.56 7.06
C PRO A 10 -0.57 21.82 6.26
N ARG A 11 -1.73 22.44 6.54
CA ARG A 11 -2.14 23.70 5.91
C ARG A 11 -1.10 24.83 6.10
N GLY A 12 -0.30 24.76 7.17
CA GLY A 12 0.79 25.70 7.42
C GLY A 12 1.87 25.72 6.32
N ILE A 13 2.06 24.64 5.58
CA ILE A 13 2.99 24.63 4.42
C ILE A 13 2.39 25.41 3.25
N ILE A 14 1.07 25.34 3.08
CA ILE A 14 0.34 26.10 2.06
C ILE A 14 0.41 27.60 2.39
N GLU A 15 0.10 27.96 3.64
CA GLU A 15 0.12 29.35 4.13
C GLU A 15 1.53 29.96 4.11
N ALA A 16 2.58 29.18 4.45
CA ALA A 16 3.97 29.62 4.34
C ALA A 16 4.38 29.85 2.88
N THR A 17 3.99 28.95 1.97
CA THR A 17 4.31 29.07 0.54
C THR A 17 3.58 30.25 -0.11
N GLU A 18 2.34 30.51 0.30
CA GLU A 18 1.55 31.69 -0.12
C GLU A 18 2.16 32.99 0.43
N SER A 19 2.58 33.01 1.70
CA SER A 19 3.25 34.17 2.32
C SER A 19 4.60 34.50 1.68
N MET A 20 5.25 33.50 1.05
CA MET A 20 6.48 33.68 0.26
C MET A 20 6.22 34.24 -1.15
N GLY A 21 4.97 34.53 -1.52
CA GLY A 21 4.62 35.08 -2.84
C GLY A 21 4.70 34.07 -3.98
N ALA A 22 4.63 32.77 -3.67
CA ALA A 22 4.77 31.72 -4.67
C ALA A 22 3.55 31.66 -5.60
N ARG A 23 3.80 31.45 -6.90
CA ARG A 23 2.74 31.25 -7.90
C ARG A 23 1.92 29.98 -7.59
N PRO A 24 0.63 29.90 -7.97
CA PRO A 24 -0.23 28.74 -7.73
C PRO A 24 0.36 27.40 -8.20
N PHE A 25 1.10 27.43 -9.31
CA PHE A 25 1.77 26.26 -9.86
C PHE A 25 2.92 25.74 -8.96
N THR A 26 3.59 26.64 -8.25
CA THR A 26 4.63 26.29 -7.28
C THR A 26 4.02 25.66 -6.03
N ILE A 27 2.86 26.14 -5.57
CA ILE A 27 2.13 25.57 -4.42
C ILE A 27 1.77 24.10 -4.68
N ILE A 28 1.23 23.79 -5.87
CA ILE A 28 0.91 22.41 -6.26
C ILE A 28 2.16 21.52 -6.25
N LYS A 29 3.28 22.04 -6.76
CA LYS A 29 4.55 21.30 -6.83
C LYS A 29 5.13 20.99 -5.44
N VAL A 30 4.99 21.93 -4.50
CA VAL A 30 5.41 21.75 -3.10
C VAL A 30 4.50 20.76 -2.39
N LEU A 31 3.17 20.86 -2.54
CA LEU A 31 2.21 19.91 -1.96
C LEU A 31 2.47 18.47 -2.43
N LEU A 32 2.74 18.29 -3.72
CA LEU A 32 3.04 16.96 -4.28
C LEU A 32 4.37 16.41 -3.76
N ASN A 33 5.37 17.29 -3.58
CA ASN A 33 6.67 16.95 -3.03
C ASN A 33 6.59 16.68 -1.52
N GLU A 34 5.62 17.21 -0.81
CA GLU A 34 5.41 16.94 0.61
C GLU A 34 4.60 15.66 0.82
N ALA A 35 3.56 15.44 0.02
CA ALA A 35 2.71 14.24 0.09
C ALA A 35 3.39 12.96 -0.44
N ARG A 36 4.60 13.04 -1.01
CA ARG A 36 5.29 11.90 -1.65
C ARG A 36 5.47 10.68 -0.75
N SER A 37 5.77 10.89 0.54
CA SER A 37 5.90 9.80 1.53
C SER A 37 4.55 9.08 1.71
N GLY A 38 3.48 9.85 1.94
CA GLY A 38 2.12 9.31 2.08
C GLY A 38 1.61 8.61 0.81
N LEU A 39 1.91 9.15 -0.37
CA LEU A 39 1.56 8.52 -1.64
C LEU A 39 2.19 7.13 -1.79
N VAL A 40 3.46 6.98 -1.40
CA VAL A 40 4.16 5.67 -1.44
C VAL A 40 3.53 4.68 -0.46
N LEU A 41 3.18 5.14 0.74
CA LEU A 41 2.45 4.31 1.71
C LEU A 41 1.10 3.85 1.14
N SER A 42 0.37 4.77 0.52
CA SER A 42 -0.94 4.49 -0.07
C SER A 42 -0.88 3.53 -1.26
N VAL A 43 0.16 3.63 -2.09
CA VAL A 43 0.43 2.66 -3.16
C VAL A 43 0.73 1.29 -2.57
N THR A 44 1.51 1.22 -1.49
CA THR A 44 1.81 -0.03 -0.79
C THR A 44 0.52 -0.70 -0.29
N ILE A 45 -0.37 0.07 0.35
CA ILE A 45 -1.68 -0.43 0.83
C ILE A 45 -2.55 -0.89 -0.35
N LEU A 46 -2.53 -0.19 -1.48
CA LEU A 46 -3.23 -0.59 -2.70
C LEU A 46 -2.72 -1.92 -3.23
N CYS A 47 -1.40 -2.12 -3.30
CA CYS A 47 -0.81 -3.40 -3.69
C CYS A 47 -1.22 -4.54 -2.74
N ILE A 48 -1.22 -4.31 -1.42
CA ILE A 48 -1.67 -5.30 -0.44
C ILE A 48 -3.15 -5.61 -0.63
N SER A 49 -3.97 -4.59 -0.88
CA SER A 49 -5.41 -4.76 -1.14
C SER A 49 -5.67 -5.58 -2.40
N LEU A 50 -4.90 -5.35 -3.47
CA LEU A 50 -4.97 -6.15 -4.70
C LEU A 50 -4.59 -7.62 -4.46
N LEU A 51 -3.59 -7.89 -3.62
CA LEU A 51 -3.25 -9.27 -3.22
C LEU A 51 -4.39 -9.93 -2.46
N SER A 52 -5.02 -9.22 -1.53
CA SER A 52 -6.21 -9.70 -0.80
C SER A 52 -7.37 -9.99 -1.77
N TYR A 53 -7.60 -9.11 -2.75
CA TYR A 53 -8.60 -9.34 -3.79
C TYR A 53 -8.25 -10.54 -4.69
N SER A 54 -6.98 -10.76 -5.04
CA SER A 54 -6.54 -11.94 -5.79
C SER A 54 -6.73 -13.24 -4.99
N ALA A 55 -6.48 -13.21 -3.68
CA ALA A 55 -6.77 -14.35 -2.81
C ALA A 55 -8.27 -14.66 -2.78
N ALA A 56 -9.13 -13.63 -2.67
CA ALA A 56 -10.58 -13.81 -2.74
C ALA A 56 -11.06 -14.31 -4.11
N ALA A 57 -10.47 -13.82 -5.21
CA ALA A 57 -10.77 -14.29 -6.56
C ALA A 57 -10.43 -15.77 -6.77
N GLY A 58 -9.39 -16.28 -6.09
CA GLY A 58 -9.08 -17.70 -6.03
C GLY A 58 -10.21 -18.56 -5.44
N MET A 59 -11.01 -18.01 -4.50
CA MET A 59 -12.17 -18.71 -3.94
C MET A 59 -13.34 -18.86 -4.92
N ILE A 60 -13.45 -17.94 -5.86
CA ILE A 60 -14.55 -17.90 -6.85
C ILE A 60 -14.12 -18.62 -8.16
N GLY A 61 -12.94 -19.25 -8.17
CA GLY A 61 -12.42 -19.99 -9.33
C GLY A 61 -11.77 -19.11 -10.41
N GLY A 62 -11.48 -17.84 -10.10
CA GLY A 62 -10.79 -16.91 -11.00
C GLY A 62 -9.28 -17.15 -11.13
N GLY A 63 -8.72 -18.13 -10.42
CA GLY A 63 -7.28 -18.34 -10.27
C GLY A 63 -6.60 -17.28 -9.38
N GLY A 64 -5.34 -17.51 -9.02
CA GLY A 64 -4.54 -16.58 -8.20
C GLY A 64 -3.94 -17.21 -6.94
N LEU A 65 -3.45 -16.36 -6.02
CA LEU A 65 -2.78 -16.82 -4.79
C LEU A 65 -3.72 -17.65 -3.89
N GLY A 66 -5.03 -17.39 -3.93
CA GLY A 66 -6.03 -18.15 -3.19
C GLY A 66 -6.36 -19.52 -3.79
N ASP A 67 -6.12 -19.74 -5.08
CA ASP A 67 -6.36 -21.03 -5.74
C ASP A 67 -5.39 -22.10 -5.21
N LEU A 68 -4.12 -21.72 -4.97
CA LEU A 68 -3.12 -22.59 -4.34
C LEU A 68 -3.56 -23.01 -2.92
N ALA A 69 -4.12 -22.09 -2.13
CA ALA A 69 -4.62 -22.36 -0.78
C ALA A 69 -5.82 -23.33 -0.80
N ILE A 70 -6.74 -23.16 -1.74
CA ILE A 70 -7.93 -24.01 -1.84
C ILE A 70 -7.60 -25.39 -2.41
N ARG A 71 -6.82 -25.47 -3.50
CA ARG A 71 -6.46 -26.74 -4.14
C ARG A 71 -5.57 -27.62 -3.28
N TYR A 72 -4.57 -27.05 -2.60
CA TYR A 72 -3.62 -27.84 -1.81
C TYR A 72 -3.99 -27.95 -0.33
N GLY A 73 -4.62 -26.93 0.25
CA GLY A 73 -5.03 -26.94 1.66
C GLY A 73 -6.41 -27.56 1.90
N TYR A 74 -7.43 -27.08 1.18
CA TYR A 74 -8.82 -27.48 1.43
C TYR A 74 -9.18 -28.83 0.81
N TYR A 75 -8.85 -29.03 -0.47
CA TYR A 75 -9.22 -30.27 -1.18
C TYR A 75 -8.55 -31.54 -0.66
N ARG A 76 -7.38 -31.41 -0.02
CA ARG A 76 -6.62 -32.56 0.51
C ARG A 76 -6.78 -32.75 2.02
N TYR A 77 -7.56 -31.90 2.70
CA TYR A 77 -7.76 -31.90 4.16
C TYR A 77 -6.46 -31.91 4.99
N GLN A 78 -5.33 -31.48 4.41
CA GLN A 78 -4.05 -31.41 5.12
C GLN A 78 -3.94 -30.04 5.81
N THR A 79 -4.40 -29.97 7.05
CA THR A 79 -4.37 -28.73 7.87
C THR A 79 -2.96 -28.14 7.96
N GLU A 80 -1.93 -28.98 7.99
CA GLU A 80 -0.52 -28.55 7.98
C GLU A 80 -0.17 -27.74 6.72
N VAL A 81 -0.62 -28.18 5.54
CA VAL A 81 -0.37 -27.50 4.26
C VAL A 81 -1.16 -26.19 4.19
N MET A 82 -2.40 -26.17 4.70
CA MET A 82 -3.19 -24.94 4.77
C MET A 82 -2.50 -23.87 5.63
N ILE A 83 -2.01 -24.25 6.82
CA ILE A 83 -1.27 -23.35 7.71
C ILE A 83 0.01 -22.86 7.02
N PHE A 84 0.75 -23.74 6.36
CA PHE A 84 1.98 -23.37 5.64
C PHE A 84 1.71 -22.30 4.56
N ILE A 85 0.66 -22.46 3.76
CA ILE A 85 0.31 -21.50 2.69
C ILE A 85 -0.09 -20.14 3.28
N VAL A 86 -0.91 -20.13 4.34
CA VAL A 86 -1.28 -18.88 5.03
C VAL A 86 -0.03 -18.17 5.56
N LEU A 87 0.90 -18.90 6.16
CA LEU A 87 2.13 -18.34 6.72
C LEU A 87 3.01 -17.73 5.61
N VAL A 88 3.16 -18.41 4.47
CA VAL A 88 3.88 -17.89 3.30
C VAL A 88 3.24 -16.61 2.77
N LEU A 89 1.91 -16.58 2.61
CA LEU A 89 1.19 -15.39 2.15
C LEU A 89 1.34 -14.23 3.14
N SER A 90 1.25 -14.49 4.45
CA SER A 90 1.48 -13.47 5.48
C SER A 90 2.90 -12.90 5.42
N VAL A 91 3.93 -13.75 5.27
CA VAL A 91 5.32 -13.31 5.12
C VAL A 91 5.50 -12.44 3.86
N MET A 92 4.84 -12.80 2.77
CA MET A 92 4.88 -12.00 1.53
C MET A 92 4.26 -10.61 1.74
N VAL A 93 3.08 -10.53 2.37
CA VAL A 93 2.43 -9.25 2.69
C VAL A 93 3.30 -8.40 3.61
N ILE A 94 3.87 -8.99 4.66
CA ILE A 94 4.77 -8.29 5.59
C ILE A 94 6.00 -7.78 4.86
N SER A 95 6.58 -8.55 3.94
CA SER A 95 7.75 -8.16 3.15
C SER A 95 7.45 -6.95 2.25
N ILE A 96 6.28 -6.93 1.62
CA ILE A 96 5.82 -5.80 0.80
C ILE A 96 5.59 -4.57 1.70
N GLN A 97 4.94 -4.75 2.85
CA GLN A 97 4.68 -3.64 3.78
C GLN A 97 5.98 -3.07 4.37
N ALA A 98 6.94 -3.93 4.74
CA ALA A 98 8.24 -3.51 5.22
C ALA A 98 9.02 -2.75 4.15
N SER A 99 8.99 -3.22 2.90
CA SER A 99 9.62 -2.55 1.77
C SER A 99 8.98 -1.19 1.49
N GLY A 100 7.64 -1.12 1.50
CA GLY A 100 6.88 0.12 1.30
C GLY A 100 7.10 1.13 2.41
N ASN A 101 7.08 0.70 3.68
CA ASN A 101 7.40 1.55 4.82
C ASN A 101 8.85 2.05 4.77
N TRP A 102 9.81 1.19 4.39
CA TRP A 102 11.20 1.60 4.26
C TRP A 102 11.38 2.65 3.16
N LEU A 103 10.71 2.47 2.02
CA LEU A 103 10.74 3.44 0.92
C LEU A 103 10.07 4.76 1.32
N ALA A 104 8.93 4.70 2.01
CA ALA A 104 8.23 5.86 2.54
C ALA A 104 9.11 6.63 3.53
N ASN A 105 9.70 5.96 4.52
CA ASN A 105 10.62 6.58 5.49
C ASN A 105 11.86 7.21 4.83
N ARG A 106 12.31 6.67 3.69
CA ARG A 106 13.45 7.25 2.95
C ARG A 106 13.06 8.48 2.14
N LEU A 107 11.79 8.58 1.75
CA LEU A 107 11.22 9.72 1.03
C LEU A 107 10.61 10.78 1.96
N ASP A 108 10.33 10.40 3.20
CA ASP A 108 9.98 11.30 4.28
C ASP A 108 11.21 12.12 4.65
N LYS A 109 11.22 13.37 4.17
CA LYS A 109 12.19 14.40 4.55
C LYS A 109 11.60 15.30 5.63
N ARG A 110 10.95 14.71 6.63
CA ARG A 110 10.67 15.38 7.89
C ARG A 110 11.95 15.53 8.71
#